data_AF-A0AA38WCG8-F1
#
_entry.id   AF-A0AA38WCG8-F1
#
_cell.length_a   1.000
_cell.length_b   1.000
_cell.length_c   1.000
_cell.angle_alpha   90.00
_cell.angle_beta   90.00
_cell.angle_gamma   90.00
#
_symmetry.space_group_name_H-M   'P 1'
#
loop_
_entity.id
_entity.type
_entity.pdbx_description
1 polymer ?
#
loop_
_entity_poly.entity_id
_entity_poly.type
_entity_poly.pdbx_seq_one_letter_code
_entity_poly.pdbx_strand_id
1 'polypeptide(L)'
;MAGQSRRWMILLASIWIQAFTGTNFDFSAYSTELKKVLQVSQVQLNYLATASDLGKAFGWSSGLALIYLPLWIVMFIAAFMGFFGYGLQWLLLRRIITLPYFLVFLLCLLAGCSICWFNTVCFVLCTQNFPKSRPLAISLTVSFNGVSAALYNLAARAIDPSSYDLYLLLNASVPIFTSIAALVPILRQPPLNQPRSFNARHDHFIFIVLNVFAVMTGVYLLLAPSNHAKLFFSGAIVFLVLPLGIPGMVFCRSWFKDRVYPKILVKGSSLIVVDADDLELRKELLENKGIGNVQDDMDRKGCWEMIIKSDRLVMLEEEHDAKRLLRRVDFWLYYFAYFCGGTIGLVYSNNLGQIAQSVGLQSSTSTLITLYSKLYLARTGWLAIALVPTPLAFLMLALTEGEVALQVGTSLMGLSSGFIFSAAVSITSELSDP
;
A
#
# COMPACT_ATOMS: atom_id res chain seq x y z
N MET A 1 -25.67 -2.51 -9.40
CA MET A 1 -25.17 -1.42 -10.28
C MET A 1 -24.10 -0.57 -9.59
N ALA A 2 -24.39 0.62 -9.04
CA ALA A 2 -23.36 1.60 -8.65
C ALA A 2 -22.38 1.16 -7.54
N GLY A 3 -22.83 0.40 -6.54
CA GLY A 3 -21.99 0.01 -5.39
C GLY A 3 -20.74 -0.81 -5.77
N GLN A 4 -20.86 -1.74 -6.73
CA GLN A 4 -19.71 -2.53 -7.19
C GLN A 4 -18.68 -1.72 -7.98
N SER A 5 -19.11 -0.70 -8.74
CA SER A 5 -18.18 0.22 -9.41
C SER A 5 -17.47 1.14 -8.39
N ARG A 6 -18.22 1.63 -7.38
CA ARG A 6 -17.69 2.48 -6.30
C ARG A 6 -16.62 1.81 -5.45
N ARG A 7 -16.76 0.53 -5.06
CA ARG A 7 -15.69 -0.20 -4.32
C ARG A 7 -14.37 -0.27 -5.10
N TRP A 8 -14.42 -0.47 -6.42
CA TRP A 8 -13.22 -0.49 -7.26
C TRP A 8 -12.64 0.93 -7.40
N MET A 9 -13.48 1.95 -7.52
CA MET A 9 -13.05 3.36 -7.50
C MET A 9 -12.34 3.72 -6.18
N ILE A 10 -12.78 3.17 -5.05
CA ILE A 10 -12.10 3.36 -3.75
C ILE A 10 -10.74 2.65 -3.73
N LEU A 11 -10.63 1.42 -4.24
CA LEU A 11 -9.34 0.74 -4.35
C LEU A 11 -8.33 1.55 -5.17
N LEU A 12 -8.78 2.16 -6.27
CA LEU A 12 -7.94 3.02 -7.11
C LEU A 12 -7.59 4.34 -6.40
N ALA A 13 -8.51 4.93 -5.64
CA ALA A 13 -8.20 6.10 -4.81
C ALA A 13 -7.14 5.77 -3.74
N SER A 14 -7.23 4.60 -3.09
CA SER A 14 -6.19 4.11 -2.17
C SER A 14 -4.86 3.85 -2.88
N ILE A 15 -4.86 3.32 -4.11
CA ILE A 15 -3.66 3.17 -4.94
C ILE A 15 -3.02 4.53 -5.23
N TRP A 16 -3.80 5.56 -5.58
CA TRP A 16 -3.29 6.90 -5.83
C TRP A 16 -2.73 7.57 -4.59
N ILE A 17 -3.43 7.49 -3.44
CA ILE A 17 -2.89 7.99 -2.18
C ILE A 17 -1.54 7.32 -1.94
N GLN A 18 -1.49 5.98 -1.95
CA GLN A 18 -0.26 5.23 -1.69
C GLN A 18 0.88 5.56 -2.65
N ALA A 19 0.62 5.65 -3.96
CA ALA A 19 1.60 5.98 -4.99
C ALA A 19 2.33 7.32 -4.78
N PHE A 20 1.77 8.20 -3.94
CA PHE A 20 2.32 9.52 -3.64
C PHE A 20 2.60 9.76 -2.15
N THR A 21 2.32 8.80 -1.26
CA THR A 21 2.58 8.93 0.19
C THR A 21 3.73 8.06 0.71
N GLY A 22 4.50 7.39 -0.16
CA GLY A 22 5.76 6.70 0.19
C GLY A 22 6.98 7.64 0.28
N THR A 23 6.78 8.85 0.82
CA THR A 23 7.74 9.98 0.82
C THR A 23 8.92 9.81 1.79
N ASN A 24 9.08 8.63 2.41
CA ASN A 24 10.29 8.27 3.15
C ASN A 24 11.33 7.60 2.25
N PHE A 25 10.93 7.01 1.12
CA PHE A 25 11.83 6.23 0.26
C PHE A 25 12.73 7.11 -0.64
N ASP A 26 12.44 8.41 -0.75
CA ASP A 26 13.23 9.37 -1.54
C ASP A 26 14.14 10.27 -0.67
N PHE A 27 14.24 10.03 0.64
CA PHE A 27 15.13 10.78 1.55
C PHE A 27 16.58 10.84 1.04
N SER A 28 17.05 9.74 0.46
CA SER A 28 18.37 9.62 -0.16
C SER A 28 18.61 10.57 -1.35
N ALA A 29 17.55 11.14 -1.98
CA ALA A 29 17.67 12.10 -3.08
C ALA A 29 18.05 13.52 -2.61
N TYR A 30 17.55 13.98 -1.46
CA TYR A 30 17.79 15.35 -0.95
C TYR A 30 18.67 15.42 0.31
N SER A 31 18.87 14.29 1.00
CA SER A 31 19.63 14.22 2.27
C SER A 31 21.05 14.80 2.20
N THR A 32 21.77 14.62 1.10
CA THR A 32 23.12 15.20 0.92
C THR A 32 23.14 16.72 1.00
N GLU A 33 22.13 17.40 0.43
CA GLU A 33 22.02 18.86 0.52
C GLU A 33 21.44 19.31 1.87
N LEU A 34 20.50 18.55 2.44
CA LEU A 34 20.01 18.78 3.80
C LEU A 34 21.17 18.76 4.83
N LYS A 35 22.09 17.81 4.70
CA LYS A 35 23.32 17.70 5.51
C LYS A 35 24.23 18.91 5.37
N LYS A 36 24.45 19.39 4.14
CA LYS A 36 25.26 20.59 3.84
C LYS A 36 24.63 21.87 4.40
N VAL A 37 23.32 22.03 4.25
CA VAL A 37 22.57 23.21 4.76
C VAL A 37 22.57 23.24 6.28
N LEU A 38 22.39 22.09 6.94
CA LEU A 38 22.41 21.97 8.39
C LEU A 38 23.81 21.90 9.03
N GLN A 39 24.85 21.68 8.23
CA GLN A 39 26.24 21.50 8.69
C GLN A 39 26.40 20.36 9.72
N VAL A 40 25.63 19.29 9.55
CA VAL A 40 25.55 18.17 10.50
C VAL A 40 26.46 16.99 10.13
N SER A 41 26.87 16.23 11.15
CA SER A 41 27.61 14.98 10.98
C SER A 41 26.75 13.90 10.31
N GLN A 42 27.41 12.82 9.86
CA GLN A 42 26.69 11.70 9.26
C GLN A 42 25.74 11.00 10.23
N VAL A 43 26.13 10.88 11.50
CA VAL A 43 25.32 10.27 12.56
C VAL A 43 24.05 11.09 12.80
N GLN A 44 24.17 12.42 12.80
CA GLN A 44 23.03 13.34 12.94
C GLN A 44 22.07 13.28 11.74
N LEU A 45 22.56 13.23 10.50
CA LEU A 45 21.67 13.04 9.34
C LEU A 45 20.92 11.71 9.43
N ASN A 46 21.59 10.64 9.87
CA ASN A 46 20.96 9.34 10.06
C ASN A 46 19.87 9.38 11.14
N TYR A 47 20.06 10.13 12.24
CA TYR A 47 19.01 10.35 13.22
C TYR A 47 17.80 11.13 12.67
N LEU A 48 17.95 12.00 11.67
CA LEU A 48 16.80 12.63 11.00
C LEU A 48 15.99 11.60 10.18
N ALA A 49 16.67 10.68 9.49
CA ALA A 49 16.00 9.56 8.83
C ALA A 49 15.29 8.65 9.84
N THR A 50 15.97 8.30 10.94
CA THR A 50 15.38 7.56 12.07
C THR A 50 14.18 8.29 12.68
N ALA A 51 14.18 9.63 12.74
CA ALA A 51 13.04 10.41 13.24
C ALA A 51 11.80 10.21 12.36
N SER A 52 11.97 10.17 11.04
CA SER A 52 10.88 9.86 10.10
C SER A 52 10.35 8.43 10.28
N ASP A 53 11.23 7.43 10.43
CA ASP A 53 10.77 6.07 10.69
C ASP A 53 10.14 5.91 12.09
N LEU A 54 10.62 6.65 13.10
CA LEU A 54 10.02 6.73 14.44
C LEU A 54 8.65 7.43 14.41
N GLY A 55 8.44 8.40 13.52
CA GLY A 55 7.14 9.03 13.28
C GLY A 55 6.05 8.00 12.93
N LYS A 56 6.41 6.95 12.19
CA LYS A 56 5.48 5.84 11.87
C LYS A 56 5.09 5.02 13.10
N ALA A 57 5.95 4.92 14.12
CA ALA A 57 5.62 4.23 15.37
C ALA A 57 4.52 4.95 16.19
N PHE A 58 4.38 6.27 16.03
CA PHE A 58 3.25 7.03 16.59
C PHE A 58 1.94 6.85 15.80
N GLY A 59 1.93 5.99 14.78
CA GLY A 59 0.78 5.69 13.93
C GLY A 59 -0.48 5.19 14.63
N TRP A 60 -0.38 4.64 15.84
CA TRP A 60 -1.54 4.25 16.67
C TRP A 60 -2.53 5.41 16.90
N SER A 61 -2.04 6.65 16.89
CA SER A 61 -2.85 7.87 16.98
C SER A 61 -3.85 8.03 15.83
N SER A 62 -3.56 7.51 14.63
CA SER A 62 -4.50 7.53 13.49
C SER A 62 -5.70 6.61 13.69
N GLY A 63 -5.49 5.44 14.32
CA GLY A 63 -6.57 4.53 14.70
C GLY A 63 -7.49 5.16 15.73
N LEU A 64 -6.93 5.80 16.76
CA LEU A 64 -7.69 6.58 17.74
C LEU A 64 -8.46 7.73 17.08
N ALA A 65 -7.84 8.45 16.15
CA ALA A 65 -8.51 9.53 15.42
C ALA A 65 -9.73 9.03 14.62
N LEU A 66 -9.65 7.84 14.01
CA LEU A 66 -10.76 7.25 13.24
C LEU A 66 -11.96 6.79 14.09
N ILE A 67 -11.82 6.67 15.42
CA ILE A 67 -12.95 6.41 16.33
C ILE A 67 -13.82 7.67 16.48
N TYR A 68 -13.19 8.86 16.49
CA TYR A 68 -13.87 10.13 16.76
C TYR A 68 -14.12 10.99 15.50
N LEU A 69 -13.36 10.79 14.43
CA LEU A 69 -13.38 11.62 13.23
C LEU A 69 -13.67 10.78 11.98
N PRO A 70 -14.47 11.31 11.02
CA PRO A 70 -14.71 10.63 9.76
C PRO A 70 -13.40 10.52 8.95
N LEU A 71 -13.27 9.42 8.21
CA LEU A 71 -12.06 9.02 7.49
C LEU A 71 -11.48 10.12 6.56
N TRP A 72 -12.34 10.95 5.94
CA TRP A 72 -11.89 12.06 5.10
C TRP A 72 -11.21 13.19 5.89
N ILE A 73 -11.62 13.46 7.14
CA ILE A 73 -10.93 14.42 8.02
C ILE A 73 -9.56 13.87 8.41
N VAL A 74 -9.47 12.59 8.80
CA VAL A 74 -8.20 11.94 9.15
C VAL A 74 -7.21 11.96 7.98
N MET A 75 -7.69 11.74 6.75
CA MET A 75 -6.89 11.90 5.53
C MET A 75 -6.34 13.32 5.34
N PHE A 76 -7.16 14.36 5.55
CA PHE A 76 -6.68 15.74 5.44
C PHE A 76 -5.74 16.13 6.58
N ILE A 77 -5.95 15.63 7.81
CA ILE A 77 -4.99 15.84 8.91
C ILE A 77 -3.62 15.24 8.53
N ALA A 78 -3.60 14.02 7.97
CA ALA A 78 -2.38 13.44 7.42
C ALA A 78 -1.74 14.35 6.36
N ALA A 79 -2.52 14.81 5.37
CA ALA A 79 -2.04 15.72 4.33
C ALA A 79 -1.44 17.02 4.89
N PHE A 80 -2.05 17.63 5.90
CA PHE A 80 -1.50 18.81 6.57
C PHE A 80 -0.22 18.50 7.34
N MET A 81 -0.15 17.38 8.07
CA MET A 81 1.08 16.96 8.77
C MET A 81 2.25 16.77 7.78
N GLY A 82 2.01 16.12 6.63
CA GLY A 82 3.00 15.96 5.58
C GLY A 82 3.40 17.29 4.94
N PHE A 83 2.42 18.16 4.63
CA PHE A 83 2.67 19.48 4.05
C PHE A 83 3.54 20.37 4.95
N PHE A 84 3.25 20.46 6.25
CA PHE A 84 4.10 21.22 7.17
C PHE A 84 5.45 20.53 7.42
N GLY A 85 5.46 19.20 7.58
CA GLY A 85 6.66 18.41 7.78
C GLY A 85 7.69 18.59 6.65
N TYR A 86 7.28 18.41 5.40
CA TYR A 86 8.15 18.56 4.23
C TYR A 86 8.28 20.01 3.75
N GLY A 87 7.24 20.82 3.83
CA GLY A 87 7.24 22.21 3.35
C GLY A 87 8.17 23.13 4.16
N LEU A 88 8.25 22.94 5.48
CA LEU A 88 9.22 23.67 6.31
C LEU A 88 10.66 23.16 6.08
N GLN A 89 10.86 21.86 5.83
CA GLN A 89 12.15 21.33 5.38
C GLN A 89 12.56 21.90 4.00
N TRP A 90 11.61 22.09 3.08
CA TRP A 90 11.88 22.72 1.79
C TRP A 90 12.33 24.18 1.94
N LEU A 91 11.63 24.99 2.74
CA LEU A 91 12.02 26.39 3.01
C LEU A 91 13.41 26.49 3.66
N LEU A 92 13.75 25.55 4.56
CA LEU A 92 15.08 25.42 5.14
C LEU A 92 16.13 25.11 4.05
N LEU A 93 15.84 24.16 3.16
CA LEU A 93 16.77 23.74 2.10
C LEU A 93 16.99 24.86 1.07
N ARG A 94 15.96 25.66 0.77
CA ARG A 94 16.07 26.94 0.00
C ARG A 94 16.85 28.04 0.73
N ARG A 95 17.23 27.85 2.00
CA ARG A 95 17.81 28.86 2.91
C ARG A 95 16.93 30.10 3.14
N ILE A 96 15.61 29.95 2.99
CA ILE A 96 14.64 31.02 3.27
C ILE A 96 14.41 31.16 4.78
N ILE A 97 14.44 30.03 5.50
CA ILE A 97 14.38 29.99 6.96
C ILE A 97 15.60 29.24 7.52
N THR A 98 15.94 29.53 8.76
CA THR A 98 16.88 28.73 9.57
C THR A 98 16.11 28.04 10.69
N LEU A 99 16.45 26.77 10.95
CA LEU A 99 15.81 25.97 12.00
C LEU A 99 16.89 25.25 12.82
N PRO A 100 16.79 25.21 14.16
CA PRO A 100 17.66 24.37 14.98
C PRO A 100 17.40 22.90 14.66
N TYR A 101 18.44 22.08 14.75
CA TYR A 101 18.41 20.64 14.45
C TYR A 101 17.23 19.89 15.10
N PHE A 102 16.89 20.22 16.34
CA PHE A 102 15.77 19.61 17.06
C PHE A 102 14.40 19.87 16.40
N LEU A 103 14.17 21.07 15.84
CA LEU A 103 12.93 21.32 15.10
C LEU A 103 12.91 20.54 13.79
N VAL A 104 14.05 20.37 13.10
CA VAL A 104 14.12 19.52 11.90
C VAL A 104 13.84 18.05 12.24
N PHE A 105 14.37 17.54 13.35
CA PHE A 105 14.04 16.21 13.87
C PHE A 105 12.53 16.04 14.09
N LEU A 106 11.86 17.04 14.69
CA LEU A 106 10.40 17.03 14.84
C LEU A 106 9.64 17.11 13.51
N LEU A 107 10.15 17.86 12.52
CA LEU A 107 9.56 17.91 11.17
C LEU A 107 9.67 16.56 10.44
N CYS A 108 10.82 15.88 10.57
CA CYS A 108 10.98 14.52 10.05
C CYS A 108 10.02 13.54 10.75
N LEU A 109 9.87 13.63 12.07
CA LEU A 109 8.92 12.82 12.84
C LEU A 109 7.46 13.08 12.43
N LEU A 110 7.08 14.35 12.23
CA LEU A 110 5.75 14.75 11.76
C LEU A 110 5.45 14.20 10.37
N ALA A 111 6.42 14.31 9.45
CA ALA A 111 6.34 13.75 8.10
C ALA A 111 6.21 12.22 8.12
N GLY A 112 7.00 11.53 8.96
CA GLY A 112 6.88 10.09 9.19
C GLY A 112 5.51 9.65 9.72
N CYS A 113 4.95 10.43 10.65
CA CYS A 113 3.62 10.18 11.20
C CYS A 113 2.53 10.36 10.14
N SER A 114 2.63 11.40 9.29
CA SER A 114 1.76 11.61 8.12
C SER A 114 1.68 10.37 7.21
N ILE A 115 2.82 9.76 6.87
CA ILE A 115 2.87 8.55 6.03
C ILE A 115 2.06 7.42 6.67
N CYS A 116 2.19 7.24 7.99
CA CYS A 116 1.45 6.19 8.69
C CYS A 116 -0.05 6.47 8.76
N TRP A 117 -0.47 7.73 8.96
CA TRP A 117 -1.88 8.11 8.93
C TRP A 117 -2.51 7.84 7.54
N PHE A 118 -1.81 8.14 6.46
CA PHE A 118 -2.26 7.78 5.09
C PHE A 118 -2.37 6.26 4.89
N ASN A 119 -1.40 5.49 5.40
CA ASN A 119 -1.48 4.02 5.39
C ASN A 119 -2.73 3.51 6.11
N THR A 120 -3.02 3.98 7.33
CA THR A 120 -4.21 3.58 8.09
C THR A 120 -5.49 3.91 7.34
N VAL A 121 -5.60 5.12 6.77
CA VAL A 121 -6.75 5.50 5.94
C VAL A 121 -6.94 4.52 4.78
N CYS A 122 -5.88 4.23 4.01
CA CYS A 122 -5.94 3.28 2.90
C CYS A 122 -6.29 1.85 3.35
N PHE A 123 -5.80 1.40 4.51
CA PHE A 123 -6.10 0.07 5.04
C PHE A 123 -7.58 -0.04 5.44
N VAL A 124 -8.14 0.95 6.14
CA VAL A 124 -9.57 0.98 6.49
C VAL A 124 -10.46 1.05 5.25
N LEU A 125 -10.08 1.83 4.23
CA LEU A 125 -10.76 1.82 2.93
C LEU A 125 -10.79 0.41 2.30
N CYS A 126 -9.66 -0.30 2.31
CA CYS A 126 -9.55 -1.64 1.76
C CYS A 126 -10.32 -2.70 2.56
N THR A 127 -10.23 -2.71 3.89
CA THR A 127 -10.90 -3.72 4.73
C THR A 127 -12.44 -3.61 4.65
N GLN A 128 -12.98 -2.38 4.65
CA GLN A 128 -14.42 -2.12 4.56
C GLN A 128 -15.02 -2.44 3.18
N ASN A 129 -14.25 -2.26 2.10
CA ASN A 129 -14.75 -2.48 0.74
C ASN A 129 -14.51 -3.90 0.22
N PHE A 130 -13.48 -4.59 0.73
CA PHE A 130 -13.06 -5.93 0.26
C PHE A 130 -12.95 -6.96 1.41
N PRO A 131 -14.01 -7.21 2.20
CA PRO A 131 -13.91 -8.02 3.42
C PRO A 131 -13.48 -9.48 3.20
N LYS A 132 -13.75 -10.07 2.03
CA LYS A 132 -13.29 -11.43 1.66
C LYS A 132 -11.89 -11.47 1.02
N SER A 133 -11.32 -10.32 0.68
CA SER A 133 -10.07 -10.19 -0.09
C SER A 133 -9.22 -9.04 0.42
N ARG A 134 -9.29 -8.76 1.74
CA ARG A 134 -8.56 -7.69 2.43
C ARG A 134 -7.05 -7.79 2.15
N PRO A 135 -6.39 -8.97 2.27
CA PRO A 135 -4.95 -9.07 2.06
C PRO A 135 -4.53 -8.71 0.63
N LEU A 136 -5.34 -9.09 -0.38
CA LEU A 136 -5.10 -8.75 -1.79
C LEU A 136 -5.27 -7.26 -2.07
N ALA A 137 -6.30 -6.63 -1.50
CA ALA A 137 -6.53 -5.19 -1.64
C ALA A 137 -5.42 -4.37 -0.96
N ILE A 138 -5.05 -4.75 0.27
CA ILE A 138 -4.04 -4.05 1.05
C ILE A 138 -2.66 -4.20 0.40
N SER A 139 -2.20 -5.43 0.12
CA SER A 139 -0.89 -5.66 -0.51
C SER A 139 -0.73 -4.95 -1.86
N LEU A 140 -1.77 -4.97 -2.71
CA LEU A 140 -1.80 -4.20 -3.96
C LEU A 140 -1.58 -2.70 -3.69
N THR A 141 -2.34 -2.10 -2.77
CA THR A 141 -2.17 -0.65 -2.46
C THR A 141 -0.80 -0.33 -1.87
N VAL A 142 -0.26 -1.19 -0.99
CA VAL A 142 1.08 -1.02 -0.39
C VAL A 142 2.19 -1.13 -1.44
N SER A 143 2.04 -1.96 -2.47
CA SER A 143 3.04 -2.06 -3.54
C SER A 143 3.27 -0.71 -4.25
N PHE A 144 2.24 0.11 -4.41
CA PHE A 144 2.37 1.47 -4.97
C PHE A 144 3.06 2.44 -3.99
N ASN A 145 2.92 2.26 -2.67
CA ASN A 145 3.69 3.04 -1.69
C ASN A 145 5.20 2.87 -1.90
N GLY A 146 5.66 1.64 -2.09
CA GLY A 146 7.06 1.33 -2.39
C GLY A 146 7.59 1.91 -3.71
N VAL A 147 6.70 2.13 -4.68
CA VAL A 147 7.00 2.70 -6.00
C VAL A 147 7.07 4.25 -5.97
N SER A 148 6.63 4.90 -4.89
CA SER A 148 6.60 6.37 -4.76
C SER A 148 7.93 7.04 -5.08
N ALA A 149 9.07 6.54 -4.57
CA ALA A 149 10.36 7.18 -4.82
C ALA A 149 10.78 7.17 -6.29
N ALA A 150 10.42 6.13 -7.04
CA ALA A 150 10.63 6.08 -8.49
C ALA A 150 9.75 7.11 -9.21
N LEU A 151 8.50 7.29 -8.77
CA LEU A 151 7.59 8.32 -9.30
C LEU A 151 8.12 9.74 -9.00
N TYR A 152 8.55 10.02 -7.77
CA TYR A 152 9.09 11.32 -7.37
C TYR A 152 10.41 11.65 -8.08
N ASN A 153 11.32 10.68 -8.23
CA ASN A 153 12.55 10.83 -9.02
C ASN A 153 12.25 11.17 -10.48
N LEU A 154 11.27 10.48 -11.09
CA LEU A 154 10.86 10.73 -12.48
C LEU A 154 10.15 12.09 -12.63
N ALA A 155 9.34 12.50 -11.65
CA ALA A 155 8.70 13.82 -11.59
C ALA A 155 9.73 14.95 -11.47
N ALA A 156 10.66 14.85 -10.51
CA ALA A 156 11.72 15.83 -10.30
C ALA A 156 12.56 15.99 -11.57
N ARG A 157 13.04 14.88 -12.16
CA ARG A 157 13.79 14.87 -13.43
C ARG A 157 12.99 15.42 -14.63
N ALA A 158 11.67 15.25 -14.64
CA ALA A 158 10.81 15.81 -15.69
C ALA A 158 10.62 17.33 -15.57
N ILE A 159 10.64 17.87 -14.34
CA ILE A 159 10.50 19.31 -14.06
C ILE A 159 11.86 20.01 -14.22
N ASP A 160 12.85 19.62 -13.41
CA ASP A 160 14.22 20.13 -13.44
C ASP A 160 15.19 19.06 -12.86
N PRO A 161 16.05 18.44 -13.70
CA PRO A 161 17.05 17.47 -13.26
C PRO A 161 18.09 17.99 -12.24
N SER A 162 18.23 19.32 -12.10
CA SER A 162 19.27 19.94 -11.25
C SER A 162 18.78 20.35 -9.86
N SER A 163 17.47 20.46 -9.65
CA SER A 163 16.88 20.98 -8.41
C SER A 163 16.53 19.87 -7.42
N TYR A 164 17.39 19.67 -6.43
CA TYR A 164 17.25 18.70 -5.33
C TYR A 164 16.19 19.10 -4.29
N ASP A 165 15.82 20.38 -4.22
CA ASP A 165 14.75 20.87 -3.34
C ASP A 165 13.35 20.48 -3.84
N LEU A 166 13.19 20.18 -5.13
CA LEU A 166 11.90 19.77 -5.70
C LEU A 166 11.33 18.52 -5.03
N TYR A 167 12.15 17.59 -4.55
CA TYR A 167 11.67 16.40 -3.84
C TYR A 167 10.85 16.78 -2.60
N LEU A 168 11.36 17.68 -1.76
CA LEU A 168 10.63 18.17 -0.58
C LEU A 168 9.37 18.97 -0.95
N LEU A 169 9.42 19.76 -2.02
CA LEU A 169 8.25 20.51 -2.51
C LEU A 169 7.15 19.58 -3.04
N LEU A 170 7.53 18.54 -3.77
CA LEU A 170 6.62 17.52 -4.28
C LEU A 170 6.04 16.69 -3.12
N ASN A 171 6.86 16.26 -2.17
CA ASN A 171 6.42 15.53 -0.96
C ASN A 171 5.48 16.36 -0.06
N ALA A 172 5.61 17.68 -0.05
CA ALA A 172 4.66 18.56 0.65
C ALA A 172 3.34 18.73 -0.12
N SER A 173 3.40 18.92 -1.43
CA SER A 173 2.25 19.38 -2.23
C SER A 173 1.42 18.25 -2.86
N VAL A 174 2.06 17.20 -3.40
CA VAL A 174 1.37 16.12 -4.10
C VAL A 174 0.39 15.35 -3.19
N PRO A 175 0.71 15.03 -1.92
CA PRO A 175 -0.24 14.41 -1.00
C PRO A 175 -1.51 15.22 -0.73
N ILE A 176 -1.46 16.56 -0.81
CA ILE A 176 -2.67 17.40 -0.72
C ILE A 176 -3.53 17.21 -1.97
N PHE A 177 -2.94 17.32 -3.17
CA PHE A 177 -3.69 17.19 -4.42
C PHE A 177 -4.31 15.80 -4.59
N THR A 178 -3.62 14.74 -4.17
CA THR A 178 -4.14 13.37 -4.21
C THR A 178 -5.25 13.16 -3.17
N SER A 179 -5.15 13.76 -1.99
CA SER A 179 -6.23 13.77 -0.98
C SER A 179 -7.50 14.47 -1.50
N ILE A 180 -7.34 15.60 -2.20
CA ILE A 180 -8.46 16.31 -2.85
C ILE A 180 -9.09 15.43 -3.95
N ALA A 181 -8.28 14.77 -4.78
CA ALA A 181 -8.78 13.86 -5.82
C ALA A 181 -9.49 12.62 -5.24
N ALA A 182 -8.99 12.07 -4.14
CA ALA A 182 -9.56 10.90 -3.44
C ALA A 182 -10.83 11.23 -2.65
N LEU A 183 -11.09 12.50 -2.33
CA LEU A 183 -12.24 12.92 -1.52
C LEU A 183 -13.59 12.49 -2.14
N VAL A 184 -13.78 12.63 -3.45
CA VAL A 184 -15.04 12.29 -4.12
C VAL A 184 -15.32 10.77 -4.10
N PRO A 185 -14.36 9.88 -4.41
CA PRO A 185 -14.46 8.44 -4.14
C PRO A 185 -14.81 8.09 -2.70
N ILE A 186 -14.16 8.74 -1.72
CA ILE A 186 -14.34 8.48 -0.29
C ILE A 186 -15.74 8.90 0.20
N LEU A 187 -16.20 10.11 -0.14
CA LEU A 187 -17.54 10.58 0.24
C LEU A 187 -18.67 9.81 -0.45
N ARG A 188 -18.40 9.13 -1.56
CA ARG A 188 -19.39 8.33 -2.31
C ARG A 188 -19.33 6.83 -2.02
N GLN A 189 -18.74 6.44 -0.89
CA GLN A 189 -18.65 5.05 -0.44
C GLN A 189 -19.99 4.30 -0.51
N PRO A 190 -19.98 3.02 -0.94
CA PRO A 190 -21.16 2.17 -0.83
C PRO A 190 -21.41 1.86 0.65
N PRO A 191 -22.67 1.91 1.14
CA PRO A 191 -22.96 1.58 2.53
C PRO A 191 -22.53 0.15 2.87
N LEU A 192 -22.11 -0.06 4.11
CA LEU A 192 -21.60 -1.35 4.61
C LEU A 192 -22.68 -2.45 4.54
N ASN A 193 -23.93 -2.09 4.83
CA ASN A 193 -25.03 -3.04 5.08
C ASN A 193 -25.77 -3.53 3.82
N GLN A 194 -25.28 -3.24 2.61
CA GLN A 194 -25.91 -3.78 1.39
C GLN A 194 -25.48 -5.23 1.13
N PRO A 195 -26.41 -6.17 0.86
CA PRO A 195 -26.05 -7.53 0.45
C PRO A 195 -25.32 -7.47 -0.89
N ARG A 196 -24.02 -7.77 -0.86
CA ARG A 196 -23.12 -7.72 -2.02
C ARG A 196 -23.09 -9.10 -2.67
N SER A 197 -23.56 -9.22 -3.91
CA SER A 197 -23.35 -10.41 -4.76
C SER A 197 -21.87 -10.52 -5.15
N PHE A 198 -21.09 -11.14 -4.26
CA PHE A 198 -19.66 -11.37 -4.45
C PHE A 198 -19.42 -12.53 -5.42
N ASN A 199 -19.24 -12.22 -6.71
CA ASN A 199 -18.79 -13.22 -7.68
C ASN A 199 -17.27 -13.43 -7.52
N ALA A 200 -16.89 -14.27 -6.56
CA ALA A 200 -15.52 -14.38 -6.05
C ALA A 200 -14.47 -14.68 -7.14
N ARG A 201 -14.82 -15.51 -8.12
CA ARG A 201 -13.96 -15.82 -9.29
C ARG A 201 -13.68 -14.57 -10.14
N HIS A 202 -14.67 -13.69 -10.31
CA HIS A 202 -14.51 -12.44 -11.06
C HIS A 202 -13.67 -11.41 -10.29
N ASP A 203 -13.92 -11.25 -8.99
CA ASP A 203 -13.14 -10.33 -8.15
C ASP A 203 -11.66 -10.76 -8.08
N HIS A 204 -11.39 -12.07 -7.93
CA HIS A 204 -10.03 -12.62 -7.97
C HIS A 204 -9.34 -12.36 -9.32
N PHE A 205 -10.05 -12.55 -10.45
CA PHE A 205 -9.51 -12.21 -11.77
C PHE A 205 -9.16 -10.72 -11.91
N ILE A 206 -9.99 -9.80 -11.42
CA ILE A 206 -9.68 -8.37 -11.41
C ILE A 206 -8.43 -8.08 -10.56
N PHE A 207 -8.28 -8.72 -9.39
CA PHE A 207 -7.06 -8.61 -8.59
C PHE A 207 -5.82 -9.14 -9.32
N ILE A 208 -5.90 -10.24 -10.06
CA ILE A 208 -4.78 -10.74 -10.89
C ILE A 208 -4.39 -9.69 -11.94
N VAL A 209 -5.36 -9.14 -12.68
CA VAL A 209 -5.11 -8.10 -13.69
C VAL A 209 -4.46 -6.86 -13.07
N LEU A 210 -4.95 -6.40 -11.92
CA LEU A 210 -4.38 -5.27 -11.19
C LEU A 210 -2.96 -5.54 -10.67
N ASN A 211 -2.65 -6.77 -10.22
CA ASN A 211 -1.31 -7.13 -9.76
C ASN A 211 -0.31 -7.22 -10.94
N VAL A 212 -0.71 -7.82 -12.07
CA VAL A 212 0.09 -7.79 -13.31
C VAL A 212 0.36 -6.34 -13.72
N PHE A 213 -0.65 -5.48 -13.62
CA PHE A 213 -0.52 -4.05 -13.93
C PHE A 213 0.41 -3.30 -12.98
N ALA A 214 0.38 -3.59 -11.68
CA ALA A 214 1.31 -3.03 -10.69
C ALA A 214 2.76 -3.45 -10.99
N VAL A 215 3.00 -4.73 -11.31
CA VAL A 215 4.34 -5.23 -11.73
C VAL A 215 4.81 -4.51 -13.00
N MET A 216 3.95 -4.38 -14.01
CA MET A 216 4.28 -3.64 -15.24
C MET A 216 4.61 -2.17 -14.96
N THR A 217 3.89 -1.52 -14.03
CA THR A 217 4.16 -0.13 -13.63
C THR A 217 5.51 0.01 -12.92
N GLY A 218 5.86 -0.92 -12.01
CA GLY A 218 7.17 -0.94 -11.35
C GLY A 218 8.33 -1.19 -12.32
N VAL A 219 8.17 -2.13 -13.27
CA VAL A 219 9.16 -2.38 -14.34
C VAL A 219 9.29 -1.18 -15.27
N TYR A 220 8.19 -0.53 -15.64
CA TYR A 220 8.18 0.66 -16.49
C TYR A 220 8.96 1.82 -15.86
N LEU A 221 8.73 2.08 -14.57
CA LEU A 221 9.41 3.15 -13.83
C LEU A 221 10.91 2.88 -13.65
N LEU A 222 11.31 1.61 -13.52
CA LEU A 222 12.73 1.23 -13.53
C LEU A 222 13.40 1.52 -14.87
N LEU A 223 12.77 1.10 -15.97
CA LEU A 223 13.35 1.18 -17.30
C LEU A 223 13.29 2.60 -17.88
N ALA A 224 12.78 3.59 -17.13
CA ALA A 224 12.67 4.98 -17.55
C ALA A 224 14.06 5.64 -17.74
N PRO A 225 14.49 5.91 -18.98
CA PRO A 225 15.79 6.50 -19.26
C PRO A 225 15.81 7.98 -18.89
N SER A 226 16.88 8.42 -18.23
CA SER A 226 17.08 9.79 -17.76
C SER A 226 16.83 10.85 -18.86
N ASN A 227 17.22 10.57 -20.11
CA ASN A 227 17.17 11.53 -21.22
C ASN A 227 15.73 11.87 -21.69
N HIS A 228 14.74 11.05 -21.35
CA HIS A 228 13.34 11.24 -21.79
C HIS A 228 12.37 11.36 -20.60
N ALA A 229 12.84 11.87 -19.45
CA ALA A 229 12.10 11.92 -18.20
C ALA A 229 10.66 12.48 -18.33
N LYS A 230 10.45 13.53 -19.14
CA LYS A 230 9.10 14.09 -19.40
C LYS A 230 8.13 13.11 -20.06
N LEU A 231 8.59 12.39 -21.08
CA LEU A 231 7.78 11.38 -21.78
C LEU A 231 7.48 10.20 -20.86
N PHE A 232 8.48 9.74 -20.12
CA PHE A 232 8.31 8.62 -19.19
C PHE A 232 7.46 8.99 -17.97
N PHE A 233 7.55 10.22 -17.47
CA PHE A 233 6.66 10.73 -16.43
C PHE A 233 5.21 10.77 -16.91
N SER A 234 4.97 11.30 -18.12
CA SER A 234 3.63 11.29 -18.73
C SER A 234 3.08 9.86 -18.87
N GLY A 235 3.90 8.91 -19.33
CA GLY A 235 3.53 7.51 -19.38
C GLY A 235 3.24 6.92 -17.99
N ALA A 236 4.03 7.23 -16.96
CA ALA A 236 3.79 6.77 -15.60
C ALA A 236 2.44 7.27 -15.02
N ILE A 237 2.08 8.52 -15.30
CA ILE A 237 0.75 9.06 -14.95
C ILE A 237 -0.35 8.34 -15.74
N VAL A 238 -0.15 8.06 -17.03
CA VAL A 238 -1.09 7.24 -17.82
C VAL A 238 -1.24 5.83 -17.21
N PHE A 239 -0.15 5.19 -16.77
CA PHE A 239 -0.22 3.92 -16.05
C PHE A 239 -1.04 4.06 -14.76
N LEU A 240 -0.79 5.07 -13.91
CA LEU A 240 -1.59 5.27 -12.68
C LEU A 240 -3.09 5.54 -12.94
N VAL A 241 -3.44 6.10 -14.09
CA VAL A 241 -4.83 6.48 -14.44
C VAL A 241 -5.57 5.37 -15.21
N LEU A 242 -4.88 4.56 -16.02
CA LEU A 242 -5.48 3.52 -16.87
C LEU A 242 -6.40 2.53 -16.12
N PRO A 243 -6.09 2.08 -14.88
CA PRO A 243 -6.99 1.22 -14.10
C PRO A 243 -8.39 1.80 -13.83
N LEU A 244 -8.64 3.11 -14.01
CA LEU A 244 -9.99 3.71 -13.99
C LEU A 244 -10.96 3.07 -14.98
N GLY A 245 -10.44 2.42 -16.04
CA GLY A 245 -11.25 1.58 -16.91
C GLY A 245 -12.01 0.48 -16.18
N ILE A 246 -11.51 -0.03 -15.04
CA ILE A 246 -12.12 -1.15 -14.29
C ILE A 246 -13.47 -0.75 -13.65
N PRO A 247 -13.57 0.32 -12.82
CA PRO A 247 -14.86 0.84 -12.37
C PRO A 247 -15.85 1.10 -13.51
N GLY A 248 -15.36 1.62 -14.65
CA GLY A 248 -16.15 1.86 -15.86
C GLY A 248 -16.67 0.57 -16.50
N MET A 249 -15.82 -0.42 -16.71
CA MET A 249 -16.18 -1.73 -17.27
C MET A 249 -17.18 -2.48 -16.36
N VAL A 250 -17.01 -2.43 -15.04
CA VAL A 250 -17.94 -3.03 -14.07
C VAL A 250 -19.31 -2.32 -14.12
N PHE A 251 -19.32 -0.99 -14.28
CA PHE A 251 -20.56 -0.23 -14.47
C PHE A 251 -21.24 -0.58 -15.80
N CYS A 252 -20.50 -0.56 -16.93
CA CYS A 252 -21.03 -0.88 -18.25
C CYS A 252 -21.54 -2.32 -18.35
N ARG A 253 -20.83 -3.31 -17.77
CA ARG A 253 -21.24 -4.72 -17.77
C ARG A 253 -22.52 -4.94 -16.97
N SER A 254 -22.65 -4.32 -15.79
CA SER A 254 -23.90 -4.39 -15.01
C SER A 254 -25.04 -3.69 -15.74
N TRP A 255 -24.82 -2.47 -16.25
CA TRP A 255 -25.81 -1.77 -17.07
C TRP A 255 -26.27 -2.57 -18.30
N PHE A 256 -25.36 -3.26 -19.00
CA PHE A 256 -25.69 -4.09 -20.16
C PHE A 256 -26.52 -5.32 -19.77
N LYS A 257 -26.13 -6.04 -18.69
CA LYS A 257 -26.93 -7.13 -18.12
C LYS A 257 -28.33 -6.66 -17.71
N ASP A 258 -28.44 -5.51 -17.06
CA ASP A 258 -29.69 -5.05 -16.44
C ASP A 258 -30.64 -4.34 -17.44
N ARG A 259 -30.13 -3.67 -18.49
CA ARG A 259 -30.95 -2.88 -19.44
C ARG A 259 -31.04 -3.44 -20.86
N VAL A 260 -30.05 -4.19 -21.33
CA VAL A 260 -29.97 -4.63 -22.73
C VAL A 260 -30.29 -6.12 -22.85
N TYR A 261 -29.70 -6.95 -21.99
CA TYR A 261 -29.90 -8.41 -21.99
C TYR A 261 -31.38 -8.83 -21.91
N PRO A 262 -32.22 -8.34 -20.97
CA PRO A 262 -33.64 -8.70 -20.93
C PRO A 262 -34.42 -8.20 -22.16
N LYS A 263 -33.99 -7.11 -22.81
CA LYS A 263 -34.65 -6.60 -24.03
C LYS A 263 -34.32 -7.41 -25.27
N ILE A 264 -33.13 -8.01 -25.33
CA ILE A 264 -32.76 -8.95 -26.40
C ILE A 264 -33.49 -10.28 -26.19
N LEU A 265 -33.52 -10.79 -24.96
CA LEU A 265 -34.17 -12.06 -24.62
C LEU A 265 -35.69 -12.03 -24.88
N VAL A 266 -36.37 -10.92 -24.61
CA VAL A 266 -37.81 -10.74 -24.90
C VAL A 266 -38.11 -10.67 -26.41
N LYS A 267 -37.10 -10.40 -27.26
CA LYS A 267 -37.29 -10.28 -28.72
C LYS A 267 -36.95 -11.55 -29.51
N GLY A 268 -36.42 -12.59 -28.85
CA GLY A 268 -36.18 -13.92 -29.41
C GLY A 268 -36.96 -14.97 -28.61
N SER A 269 -38.10 -15.41 -29.14
CA SER A 269 -39.03 -16.27 -28.41
C SER A 269 -38.45 -17.66 -28.05
N SER A 270 -38.82 -18.12 -26.85
CA SER A 270 -38.87 -19.53 -26.44
C SER A 270 -37.61 -20.39 -26.64
N LEU A 271 -36.48 -20.02 -26.03
CA LEU A 271 -35.56 -21.02 -25.48
C LEU A 271 -35.18 -20.65 -24.05
N ILE A 272 -35.68 -21.41 -23.07
CA ILE A 272 -35.30 -21.25 -21.66
C ILE A 272 -33.92 -21.89 -21.48
N VAL A 273 -32.87 -21.15 -21.85
CA VAL A 273 -31.52 -21.43 -21.36
C VAL A 273 -31.48 -20.93 -19.92
N VAL A 274 -31.77 -21.83 -18.98
CA VAL A 274 -31.48 -21.56 -17.56
C VAL A 274 -29.97 -21.48 -17.42
N ASP A 275 -29.47 -20.30 -17.11
CA ASP A 275 -28.05 -20.09 -16.78
C ASP A 275 -27.72 -20.92 -15.53
N ALA A 276 -26.63 -21.69 -15.56
CA ALA A 276 -26.31 -22.62 -14.48
C ALA A 276 -26.13 -21.91 -13.14
N ASP A 277 -25.59 -20.69 -13.18
CA ASP A 277 -25.40 -19.78 -12.04
C ASP A 277 -26.74 -19.37 -11.36
N ASP A 278 -27.85 -19.28 -12.12
CA ASP A 278 -29.18 -18.89 -11.57
C ASP A 278 -29.93 -20.11 -10.98
N LEU A 279 -29.57 -21.32 -11.42
CA LEU A 279 -30.07 -22.57 -10.85
C LEU A 279 -29.43 -22.88 -9.48
N GLU A 280 -28.14 -22.58 -9.29
CA GLU A 280 -27.49 -22.68 -7.97
C GLU A 280 -28.12 -21.71 -6.96
N LEU A 281 -28.34 -20.44 -7.36
CA LEU A 281 -29.00 -19.45 -6.51
C LEU A 281 -30.44 -19.87 -6.11
N ARG A 282 -31.19 -20.50 -7.03
CA ARG A 282 -32.50 -21.08 -6.73
C ARG A 282 -32.43 -22.32 -5.83
N LYS A 283 -31.37 -23.14 -5.93
CA LYS A 283 -31.17 -24.31 -5.03
C LYS A 283 -30.89 -23.86 -3.59
N GLU A 284 -29.97 -22.92 -3.37
CA GLU A 284 -29.69 -22.37 -2.02
C GLU A 284 -30.94 -21.73 -1.37
N LEU A 285 -31.82 -21.12 -2.18
CA LEU A 285 -33.09 -20.54 -1.72
C LEU A 285 -34.20 -21.59 -1.46
N LEU A 286 -34.12 -22.77 -2.08
CA LEU A 286 -35.08 -23.86 -1.90
C LEU A 286 -34.71 -24.80 -0.74
N GLU A 287 -33.42 -25.10 -0.53
CA GLU A 287 -32.97 -25.87 0.64
C GLU A 287 -33.34 -25.19 1.97
N ASN A 288 -33.45 -23.86 1.98
CA ASN A 288 -33.76 -23.08 3.18
C ASN A 288 -35.26 -22.99 3.56
N LYS A 289 -36.17 -23.71 2.88
CA LYS A 289 -37.63 -23.59 3.10
C LYS A 289 -38.46 -24.90 3.15
N GLY A 290 -37.84 -26.07 3.35
CA GLY A 290 -38.53 -27.37 3.41
C GLY A 290 -38.72 -27.97 4.81
N ILE A 291 -39.92 -28.51 5.09
CA ILE A 291 -40.37 -29.14 6.37
C ILE A 291 -40.58 -30.65 6.13
N GLY A 292 -40.37 -31.59 7.07
CA GLY A 292 -39.92 -31.53 8.47
C GLY A 292 -40.57 -32.64 9.34
N ASN A 293 -39.96 -32.99 10.48
CA ASN A 293 -40.27 -34.16 11.36
C ASN A 293 -39.94 -35.53 10.70
N VAL A 294 -39.51 -36.61 11.39
CA VAL A 294 -39.85 -37.11 12.74
C VAL A 294 -38.64 -37.76 13.47
N GLN A 295 -38.48 -37.38 14.76
CA GLN A 295 -38.04 -38.11 15.99
C GLN A 295 -36.92 -39.19 16.04
N ASP A 296 -36.00 -38.96 17.00
CA ASP A 296 -35.11 -39.85 17.81
C ASP A 296 -34.36 -41.06 17.20
N ASP A 297 -33.02 -41.02 17.31
CA ASP A 297 -32.31 -41.79 18.35
C ASP A 297 -30.98 -41.09 18.76
N MET A 298 -30.40 -41.46 19.91
CA MET A 298 -29.28 -40.74 20.57
C MET A 298 -27.90 -40.95 19.91
N ASP A 299 -27.01 -39.93 19.92
CA ASP A 299 -26.09 -39.69 21.05
C ASP A 299 -24.91 -38.72 20.71
N ARG A 300 -24.57 -37.87 21.70
CA ARG A 300 -23.27 -37.23 22.00
C ARG A 300 -22.41 -36.44 20.99
N LYS A 301 -22.62 -36.45 19.67
CA LYS A 301 -21.74 -35.69 18.74
C LYS A 301 -22.12 -34.21 18.51
N GLY A 302 -23.39 -33.83 18.67
CA GLY A 302 -23.87 -32.49 18.30
C GLY A 302 -23.44 -31.31 19.21
N CYS A 303 -23.01 -31.59 20.45
CA CYS A 303 -22.71 -30.53 21.42
C CYS A 303 -21.48 -29.69 21.02
N TRP A 304 -20.42 -30.32 20.51
CA TRP A 304 -19.21 -29.61 20.07
C TRP A 304 -19.46 -28.75 18.84
N GLU A 305 -20.30 -29.22 17.90
CA GLU A 305 -20.52 -28.52 16.63
C GLU A 305 -21.45 -27.29 16.79
N MET A 306 -22.38 -27.33 17.76
CA MET A 306 -23.20 -26.17 18.10
C MET A 306 -22.42 -25.12 18.91
N ILE A 307 -21.49 -25.54 19.80
CA ILE A 307 -20.57 -24.61 20.48
C ILE A 307 -19.66 -23.92 19.44
N ILE A 308 -19.08 -24.67 18.49
CA ILE A 308 -18.23 -24.10 17.42
C ILE A 308 -19.01 -23.16 16.48
N LYS A 309 -20.30 -23.42 16.21
CA LYS A 309 -21.14 -22.49 15.43
C LYS A 309 -21.59 -21.27 16.23
N SER A 310 -21.83 -21.41 17.53
CA SER A 310 -22.16 -20.29 18.41
C SER A 310 -20.94 -19.37 18.59
N ASP A 311 -19.76 -19.93 18.85
CA ASP A 311 -18.49 -19.18 18.89
C ASP A 311 -18.26 -18.43 17.57
N ARG A 312 -18.52 -19.05 16.40
CA ARG A 312 -18.38 -18.39 15.09
C ARG A 312 -19.41 -17.29 14.79
N LEU A 313 -20.58 -17.32 15.42
CA LEU A 313 -21.60 -16.28 15.25
C LEU A 313 -21.47 -15.15 16.29
N VAL A 314 -20.95 -15.46 17.48
CA VAL A 314 -20.57 -14.46 18.50
C VAL A 314 -19.21 -13.81 18.18
N MET A 315 -18.31 -14.48 17.44
CA MET A 315 -17.05 -13.96 16.88
C MET A 315 -17.19 -12.70 16.01
N LEU A 316 -18.40 -12.33 15.60
CA LEU A 316 -18.65 -11.19 14.71
C LEU A 316 -18.83 -9.85 15.45
N GLU A 317 -18.84 -9.84 16.79
CA GLU A 317 -19.15 -8.62 17.58
C GLU A 317 -18.11 -8.27 18.67
N GLU A 318 -17.16 -9.16 19.01
CA GLU A 318 -16.09 -8.85 19.96
C GLU A 318 -14.78 -8.41 19.28
N GLU A 319 -14.46 -7.12 19.40
CA GLU A 319 -13.09 -6.59 19.23
C GLU A 319 -12.14 -7.36 20.16
N HIS A 320 -11.31 -8.24 19.58
CA HIS A 320 -10.47 -9.11 20.39
C HIS A 320 -9.32 -8.33 21.06
N ASP A 321 -9.40 -8.24 22.39
CA ASP A 321 -8.44 -7.59 23.29
C ASP A 321 -6.98 -7.85 22.88
N ALA A 322 -6.21 -6.77 22.64
CA ALA A 322 -4.82 -6.82 22.19
C ALA A 322 -3.91 -7.71 23.08
N LYS A 323 -4.31 -7.94 24.34
CA LYS A 323 -3.68 -8.89 25.25
C LYS A 323 -3.66 -10.34 24.72
N ARG A 324 -4.63 -10.76 23.90
CA ARG A 324 -4.67 -12.10 23.29
C ARG A 324 -3.67 -12.23 22.13
N LEU A 325 -3.49 -11.16 21.34
CA LEU A 325 -2.47 -11.10 20.27
C LEU A 325 -1.06 -11.15 20.85
N LEU A 326 -0.77 -10.33 21.86
CA LEU A 326 0.55 -10.26 22.52
C LEU A 326 0.98 -11.58 23.21
N ARG A 327 0.06 -12.53 23.42
CA ARG A 327 0.33 -13.86 23.98
C ARG A 327 0.67 -14.92 22.92
N ARG A 328 0.47 -14.67 21.63
CA ARG A 328 0.79 -15.63 20.57
C ARG A 328 2.29 -15.61 20.25
N VAL A 329 2.91 -16.79 20.15
CA VAL A 329 4.33 -16.91 19.74
C VAL A 329 4.52 -16.45 18.29
N ASP A 330 3.54 -16.69 17.43
CA ASP A 330 3.54 -16.26 16.02
C ASP A 330 3.67 -14.74 15.88
N PHE A 331 3.02 -13.98 16.77
CA PHE A 331 3.14 -12.52 16.82
C PHE A 331 4.58 -12.09 17.11
N TRP A 332 5.26 -12.73 18.07
CA TRP A 332 6.65 -12.40 18.41
C TRP A 332 7.64 -12.84 17.34
N LEU A 333 7.47 -14.03 16.75
CA LEU A 333 8.28 -14.49 15.61
C LEU A 333 8.16 -13.53 14.42
N TYR A 334 6.94 -13.13 14.10
CA TYR A 334 6.65 -12.12 13.08
C TYR A 334 7.27 -10.76 13.42
N TYR A 335 7.09 -10.29 14.66
CA TYR A 335 7.64 -9.03 15.15
C TYR A 335 9.17 -8.99 15.02
N PHE A 336 9.88 -10.02 15.50
CA PHE A 336 11.34 -10.08 15.39
C PHE A 336 11.82 -10.21 13.94
N ALA A 337 11.16 -11.01 13.10
CA ALA A 337 11.52 -11.13 11.69
C ALA A 337 11.36 -9.79 10.93
N TYR A 338 10.27 -9.06 11.19
CA TYR A 338 10.03 -7.73 10.61
C TYR A 338 10.96 -6.66 11.20
N PHE A 339 11.16 -6.67 12.52
CA PHE A 339 12.05 -5.74 13.22
C PHE A 339 13.49 -5.86 12.73
N CYS A 340 14.00 -7.08 12.52
CA CYS A 340 15.35 -7.28 11.98
C CYS A 340 15.42 -7.04 10.46
N GLY A 341 14.50 -7.61 9.67
CA GLY A 341 14.59 -7.55 8.21
C GLY A 341 14.17 -6.20 7.59
N GLY A 342 13.02 -5.67 8.02
CA GLY A 342 12.46 -4.43 7.47
C GLY A 342 13.29 -3.20 7.83
N THR A 343 13.77 -3.12 9.07
CA THR A 343 14.56 -1.95 9.52
C THR A 343 15.94 -1.89 8.86
N ILE A 344 16.62 -3.01 8.64
CA ILE A 344 17.89 -3.06 7.91
C ILE A 344 17.70 -2.55 6.46
N GLY A 345 16.58 -2.90 5.82
CA GLY A 345 16.20 -2.37 4.51
C GLY A 345 16.02 -0.85 4.51
N LEU A 346 15.30 -0.30 5.49
CA LEU A 346 15.12 1.16 5.64
C LEU A 346 16.44 1.88 5.94
N VAL A 347 17.27 1.36 6.84
CA VAL A 347 18.58 1.94 7.15
C VAL A 347 19.46 2.00 5.90
N TYR A 348 19.44 0.95 5.07
CA TYR A 348 20.14 0.94 3.78
C TYR A 348 19.56 1.99 2.81
N SER A 349 18.24 2.02 2.62
CA SER A 349 17.54 2.99 1.76
C SER A 349 17.84 4.45 2.14
N ASN A 350 17.77 4.75 3.45
CA ASN A 350 18.03 6.06 4.02
C ASN A 350 19.50 6.51 3.85
N ASN A 351 20.45 5.56 3.76
CA ASN A 351 21.87 5.83 3.54
C ASN A 351 22.30 5.71 2.07
N LEU A 352 21.43 5.28 1.16
CA LEU A 352 21.79 4.86 -0.20
C LEU A 352 22.54 5.93 -1.02
N GLY A 353 22.09 7.19 -0.94
CA GLY A 353 22.76 8.31 -1.62
C GLY A 353 24.18 8.60 -1.11
N GLN A 354 24.48 8.19 0.12
CA GLN A 354 25.79 8.38 0.74
C GLN A 354 26.70 7.17 0.55
N ILE A 355 26.14 5.96 0.50
CA ILE A 355 26.83 4.76 0.03
C ILE A 355 27.29 4.97 -1.44
N ALA A 356 26.40 5.50 -2.29
CA ALA A 356 26.73 5.89 -3.65
C ALA A 356 27.86 6.95 -3.70
N GLN A 357 27.82 7.94 -2.81
CA GLN A 357 28.87 8.96 -2.72
C GLN A 357 30.22 8.39 -2.26
N SER A 358 30.25 7.49 -1.26
CA SER A 358 31.50 6.89 -0.75
C SER A 358 32.21 5.98 -1.76
N VAL A 359 31.47 5.43 -2.73
CA VAL A 359 32.00 4.61 -3.84
C VAL A 359 32.26 5.47 -5.10
N GLY A 360 32.13 6.80 -5.01
CA GLY A 360 32.39 7.72 -6.13
C GLY A 360 31.28 7.79 -7.19
N LEU A 361 30.16 7.09 -6.99
CA LEU A 361 29.04 6.94 -7.94
C LEU A 361 27.91 7.96 -7.69
N GLN A 362 28.27 9.20 -7.37
CA GLN A 362 27.31 10.26 -6.98
C GLN A 362 26.29 10.60 -8.09
N SER A 363 26.64 10.41 -9.37
CA SER A 363 25.74 10.57 -10.52
C SER A 363 24.68 9.48 -10.65
N SER A 364 24.90 8.30 -10.05
CA SER A 364 24.03 7.13 -10.20
C SER A 364 23.00 6.98 -9.07
N THR A 365 23.00 7.86 -8.05
CA THR A 365 22.09 7.84 -6.89
C THR A 365 20.62 7.69 -7.27
N SER A 366 20.11 8.51 -8.19
CA SER A 366 18.72 8.43 -8.69
C SER A 366 18.39 7.07 -9.34
N THR A 367 19.35 6.45 -10.02
CA THR A 367 19.16 5.12 -10.63
C THR A 367 19.05 4.04 -9.53
N LEU A 368 19.89 4.14 -8.50
CA LEU A 368 19.88 3.23 -7.35
C LEU A 368 18.60 3.33 -6.52
N ILE A 369 18.07 4.55 -6.30
CA ILE A 369 16.76 4.76 -5.66
C ILE A 369 15.64 4.06 -6.43
N THR A 370 15.63 4.23 -7.76
CA THR A 370 14.64 3.60 -8.64
C THR A 370 14.75 2.06 -8.62
N LEU A 371 15.98 1.54 -8.48
CA LEU A 371 16.29 0.12 -8.40
C LEU A 371 15.85 -0.52 -7.07
N TYR A 372 15.96 0.21 -5.97
CA TYR A 372 15.48 -0.21 -4.64
C TYR A 372 13.94 -0.37 -4.62
N SER A 373 13.19 0.53 -5.25
CA SER A 373 11.72 0.47 -5.35
C SER A 373 11.16 -0.70 -6.18
N LYS A 374 11.99 -1.48 -6.88
CA LYS A 374 11.56 -2.37 -7.98
C LYS A 374 10.72 -3.58 -7.55
N LEU A 375 10.95 -4.17 -6.37
CA LEU A 375 10.64 -5.58 -6.13
C LEU A 375 9.90 -5.85 -4.80
N TYR A 376 8.60 -5.56 -4.81
CA TYR A 376 7.62 -5.99 -3.81
C TYR A 376 6.90 -7.25 -4.30
N LEU A 377 7.18 -8.41 -3.69
CA LEU A 377 6.37 -9.64 -3.82
C LEU A 377 5.79 -10.03 -2.45
N ALA A 378 4.77 -10.88 -2.40
CA ALA A 378 4.14 -11.29 -1.15
C ALA A 378 3.73 -12.77 -1.12
N ARG A 379 4.23 -13.54 -0.12
CA ARG A 379 3.48 -14.56 0.65
C ARG A 379 4.27 -15.18 1.81
N THR A 380 3.54 -15.79 2.74
CA THR A 380 3.93 -16.13 4.12
C THR A 380 5.08 -17.12 4.34
N GLY A 381 5.28 -18.14 3.49
CA GLY A 381 6.37 -19.11 3.68
C GLY A 381 7.77 -18.56 3.35
N TRP A 382 7.83 -17.44 2.65
CA TRP A 382 9.07 -16.92 2.05
C TRP A 382 9.78 -15.88 2.92
N LEU A 383 9.26 -15.50 4.08
CA LEU A 383 9.83 -14.40 4.87
C LEU A 383 11.27 -14.69 5.34
N ALA A 384 11.57 -15.94 5.70
CA ALA A 384 12.93 -16.40 6.01
C ALA A 384 13.83 -16.50 4.76
N ILE A 385 13.26 -16.84 3.60
CA ILE A 385 14.00 -16.92 2.32
C ILE A 385 14.28 -15.50 1.76
N ALA A 386 13.36 -14.56 1.95
CA ALA A 386 13.49 -13.15 1.60
C ALA A 386 14.50 -12.39 2.47
N LEU A 387 14.92 -12.97 3.60
CA LEU A 387 16.05 -12.53 4.41
C LEU A 387 17.41 -13.05 3.88
N VAL A 388 17.46 -13.95 2.88
CA VAL A 388 18.72 -14.46 2.31
C VAL A 388 19.39 -13.50 1.31
N PRO A 389 18.66 -12.74 0.46
CA PRO A 389 19.28 -11.71 -0.39
C PRO A 389 19.91 -10.56 0.40
N THR A 390 19.48 -10.27 1.63
CA THR A 390 20.02 -9.17 2.46
C THR A 390 21.51 -9.35 2.81
N PRO A 391 21.94 -10.45 3.48
CA PRO A 391 23.35 -10.69 3.74
C PRO A 391 24.14 -10.92 2.47
N LEU A 392 23.56 -11.55 1.43
CA LEU A 392 24.22 -11.70 0.13
C LEU A 392 24.53 -10.35 -0.53
N ALA A 393 23.61 -9.39 -0.46
CA ALA A 393 23.81 -8.04 -0.95
C ALA A 393 24.93 -7.31 -0.17
N PHE A 394 24.90 -7.37 1.17
CA PHE A 394 25.98 -6.80 1.99
C PHE A 394 27.33 -7.47 1.72
N LEU A 395 27.36 -8.80 1.52
CA LEU A 395 28.59 -9.53 1.20
C LEU A 395 29.14 -9.12 -0.18
N MET A 396 28.28 -8.99 -1.20
CA MET A 396 28.71 -8.48 -2.52
C MET A 396 29.21 -7.03 -2.44
N LEU A 397 28.52 -6.15 -1.71
CA LEU A 397 28.94 -4.76 -1.52
C LEU A 397 30.25 -4.63 -0.72
N ALA A 398 30.55 -5.59 0.17
CA ALA A 398 31.77 -5.59 0.97
C ALA A 398 32.97 -6.28 0.28
N LEU A 399 32.72 -7.22 -0.64
CA LEU A 399 33.76 -8.01 -1.31
C LEU A 399 34.02 -7.59 -2.76
N THR A 400 33.18 -6.74 -3.36
CA THR A 400 33.27 -6.39 -4.78
C THR A 400 33.12 -4.88 -4.99
N GLU A 401 34.21 -4.22 -5.33
CA GLU A 401 34.21 -2.81 -5.73
C GLU A 401 33.75 -2.67 -7.19
N GLY A 402 32.78 -1.78 -7.45
CA GLY A 402 32.36 -1.43 -8.80
C GLY A 402 30.86 -1.13 -8.95
N GLU A 403 30.52 -0.45 -10.04
CA GLU A 403 29.14 -0.01 -10.31
C GLU A 403 28.15 -1.19 -10.42
N VAL A 404 28.55 -2.28 -11.06
CA VAL A 404 27.71 -3.49 -11.20
C VAL A 404 27.40 -4.12 -9.83
N ALA A 405 28.38 -4.18 -8.91
CA ALA A 405 28.16 -4.69 -7.57
C ALA A 405 27.20 -3.81 -6.77
N LEU A 406 27.31 -2.49 -6.90
CA LEU A 406 26.38 -1.55 -6.26
C LEU A 406 24.95 -1.68 -6.80
N GLN A 407 24.78 -1.81 -8.12
CA GLN A 407 23.47 -2.04 -8.75
C GLN A 407 22.86 -3.38 -8.34
N VAL A 408 23.62 -4.48 -8.40
CA VAL A 408 23.12 -5.82 -8.01
C VAL A 408 22.81 -5.88 -6.51
N GLY A 409 23.68 -5.34 -5.65
CA GLY A 409 23.46 -5.26 -4.20
C GLY A 409 22.21 -4.44 -3.85
N THR A 410 22.04 -3.26 -4.45
CA THR A 410 20.84 -2.42 -4.25
C THR A 410 19.57 -3.14 -4.72
N SER A 411 19.63 -3.88 -5.84
CA SER A 411 18.52 -4.70 -6.35
C SER A 411 18.11 -5.78 -5.36
N LEU A 412 19.09 -6.51 -4.80
CA LEU A 412 18.87 -7.58 -3.82
C LEU A 412 18.34 -7.05 -2.48
N MET A 413 18.77 -5.86 -2.05
CA MET A 413 18.22 -5.16 -0.89
C MET A 413 16.77 -4.71 -1.13
N GLY A 414 16.46 -4.16 -2.31
CA GLY A 414 15.10 -3.81 -2.73
C GLY A 414 14.17 -5.03 -2.76
N LEU A 415 14.63 -6.14 -3.37
CA LEU A 415 13.97 -7.45 -3.35
C LEU A 415 13.62 -7.91 -1.94
N SER A 416 14.62 -7.99 -1.07
CA SER A 416 14.48 -8.49 0.29
C SER A 416 13.51 -7.65 1.10
N SER A 417 13.80 -6.35 1.20
CA SER A 417 13.02 -5.45 2.06
C SER A 417 11.63 -5.15 1.49
N GLY A 418 11.50 -4.98 0.17
CA GLY A 418 10.19 -4.82 -0.49
C GLY A 418 9.30 -6.05 -0.31
N PHE A 419 9.86 -7.26 -0.41
CA PHE A 419 9.13 -8.47 -0.06
C PHE A 419 8.67 -8.46 1.40
N ILE A 420 9.57 -8.17 2.33
CA ILE A 420 9.28 -8.14 3.77
C ILE A 420 8.18 -7.12 4.07
N PHE A 421 8.23 -5.91 3.51
CA PHE A 421 7.18 -4.89 3.70
C PHE A 421 5.83 -5.31 3.10
N SER A 422 5.79 -5.86 1.87
CA SER A 422 4.52 -6.28 1.26
C SER A 422 3.90 -7.47 1.98
N ALA A 423 4.72 -8.47 2.31
CA ALA A 423 4.28 -9.64 3.06
C ALA A 423 3.83 -9.23 4.48
N ALA A 424 4.56 -8.36 5.17
CA ALA A 424 4.25 -7.89 6.51
C ALA A 424 2.83 -7.32 6.65
N VAL A 425 2.43 -6.40 5.78
CA VAL A 425 1.10 -5.81 5.89
C VAL A 425 0.00 -6.84 5.59
N SER A 426 0.21 -7.71 4.60
CA SER A 426 -0.71 -8.83 4.30
C SER A 426 -0.86 -9.77 5.50
N ILE A 427 0.27 -10.14 6.12
CA ILE A 427 0.35 -11.02 7.29
C ILE A 427 -0.31 -10.40 8.51
N THR A 428 -0.07 -9.11 8.76
CA THR A 428 -0.72 -8.40 9.87
C THR A 428 -2.24 -8.39 9.67
N SER A 429 -2.72 -8.23 8.43
CA SER A 429 -4.17 -8.30 8.14
C SER A 429 -4.76 -9.71 8.30
N GLU A 430 -3.96 -10.78 8.17
CA GLU A 430 -4.38 -12.16 8.42
C GLU A 430 -4.27 -12.54 9.91
N LEU A 431 -3.25 -12.07 10.65
CA LEU A 431 -3.12 -12.29 12.09
C LEU A 431 -4.09 -11.45 12.94
N SER A 432 -4.62 -10.35 12.37
CA SER A 432 -5.57 -9.46 13.05
C SER A 432 -7.03 -9.83 12.79
N ASP A 433 -7.30 -10.90 12.02
CA ASP A 433 -8.60 -11.59 12.01
C ASP A 433 -8.58 -12.73 13.05
N PRO A 434 -9.71 -13.02 13.73
CA PRO A 434 -9.78 -13.95 14.86
C PRO A 434 -9.78 -15.46 14.49
#